data_AF-A0A4U9D803-F1
#
_entry.id   AF-A0A4U9D803-F1
#
_cell.length_a   1.000
_cell.length_b   1.000
_cell.length_c   1.000
_cell.angle_alpha   90.00
_cell.angle_beta   90.00
_cell.angle_gamma   90.00
#
_symmetry.space_group_name_H-M   'P 1'
#
loop_
_entity.id
_entity.type
_entity.pdbx_description
1 polymer ?
#
loop_
_entity_poly.entity_id
_entity_poly.type
_entity_poly.pdbx_seq_one_letter_code
_entity_poly.pdbx_strand_id
1 'polypeptide(L)'
;MALRSQLNADPSFQHVTCRGVSYHEAKADSAPADVVANCPRRIILPVNDGRLFAINADNGQLCESFANKGILNLQTNMPVTTPGMYEPTSPPIVTDTTIIIAGAGNR
;
A
#
# COMPACT_ATOMS: atom_id res chain seq x y z
N MET A 1 5.71 -15.54 11.45
CA MET A 1 5.30 -15.46 10.04
C MET A 1 6.30 -14.55 9.34
N ALA A 2 7.33 -15.11 8.72
CA ALA A 2 8.31 -14.32 7.98
C ALA A 2 7.76 -14.10 6.58
N LEU A 3 7.47 -12.86 6.19
CA LEU A 3 7.36 -12.50 4.79
C LEU A 3 8.73 -12.80 4.16
N ARG A 4 8.90 -13.97 3.55
CA ARG A 4 10.00 -14.20 2.63
C ARG A 4 9.70 -13.37 1.40
N SER A 5 10.19 -12.13 1.38
CA SER A 5 10.17 -11.32 0.18
C SER A 5 11.04 -12.04 -0.86
N GLN A 6 10.39 -12.58 -1.90
CA GLN A 6 11.09 -12.89 -3.13
C GLN A 6 11.41 -11.55 -3.80
N LEU A 7 12.51 -10.94 -3.37
CA LEU A 7 13.01 -9.70 -3.96
C LEU A 7 13.61 -10.04 -5.32
N ASN A 8 12.77 -10.03 -6.36
CA ASN A 8 13.26 -9.93 -7.72
C ASN A 8 13.54 -8.46 -7.98
N ALA A 9 14.83 -8.09 -8.00
CA ALA A 9 15.24 -6.76 -8.37
C ALA A 9 15.06 -6.58 -9.88
N ASP A 10 14.09 -5.76 -10.26
CA ASP A 10 13.94 -5.29 -11.64
C ASP A 10 14.96 -4.15 -11.88
N PRO A 11 15.86 -4.27 -12.88
CA PRO A 11 16.86 -3.25 -13.19
C PRO A 11 16.26 -1.88 -13.56
N SER A 12 14.96 -1.83 -13.90
CA SER A 12 14.27 -0.57 -14.20
C SER A 12 14.02 0.30 -12.96
N PHE A 13 14.05 -0.28 -11.75
CA PHE A 13 13.81 0.45 -10.51
C PHE A 13 15.08 1.15 -10.02
N GLN A 14 15.04 2.48 -9.94
CA GLN A 14 16.18 3.25 -9.41
C GLN A 14 16.22 3.26 -7.88
N HIS A 15 15.08 3.01 -7.22
CA HIS A 15 14.97 3.10 -5.78
C HIS A 15 14.46 1.79 -5.16
N VAL A 16 15.30 0.75 -5.07
CA VAL A 16 14.98 -0.52 -4.38
C VAL A 16 15.03 -0.36 -2.84
N THR A 17 14.26 0.60 -2.31
CA THR A 17 14.23 0.97 -0.90
C THR A 17 12.79 1.04 -0.40
N CYS A 18 12.52 0.42 0.73
CA CYS A 18 11.31 0.64 1.50
C CYS A 18 11.66 1.50 2.72
N ARG A 19 11.20 2.76 2.77
CA ARG A 19 11.47 3.67 3.91
C ARG A 19 10.50 3.49 5.08
N GLY A 20 9.48 2.65 4.92
CA GLY A 20 8.53 2.33 5.99
C GLY A 20 7.13 2.04 5.47
N VAL A 21 6.24 1.82 6.44
CA VAL A 21 4.81 1.56 6.26
C VAL A 21 4.02 2.47 7.20
N SER A 22 2.71 2.54 6.98
CA SER A 22 1.81 3.31 7.84
C SER A 22 0.79 2.42 8.52
N TYR A 23 0.41 2.76 9.75
CA TYR A 23 -0.63 2.08 10.51
C TYR A 23 -1.90 2.91 10.52
N HIS A 24 -3.05 2.26 10.40
CA HIS A 24 -4.36 2.88 10.63
C HIS A 24 -5.27 1.91 11.36
N GLU A 25 -6.13 2.47 12.21
CA GLU A 25 -7.12 1.72 12.98
C GLU A 25 -8.50 2.32 12.77
N ALA A 26 -9.41 1.50 12.26
CA ALA A 26 -10.80 1.83 12.06
C ALA A 26 -11.51 1.85 13.42
N LYS A 27 -12.19 2.96 13.73
CA LYS A 27 -13.00 3.08 14.93
C LYS A 27 -14.45 2.71 14.62
N ALA A 28 -15.07 1.95 15.51
CA ALA A 28 -16.43 1.43 15.32
C ALA A 28 -17.51 2.53 15.19
N ASP A 29 -17.23 3.74 15.68
CA ASP A 29 -18.13 4.90 15.63
C ASP A 29 -18.12 5.65 14.29
N SER A 30 -17.09 5.47 13.48
CA SER A 30 -16.80 6.31 12.31
C SER A 30 -16.43 5.52 11.05
N ALA A 31 -16.14 4.23 11.18
CA ALA A 31 -15.79 3.36 10.06
C ALA A 31 -16.96 2.43 9.65
N PRO A 32 -17.03 2.02 8.37
CA PRO A 32 -17.97 1.01 7.92
C PRO A 32 -17.85 -0.32 8.68
N ALA A 33 -18.98 -1.00 8.90
CA ALA A 33 -19.01 -2.23 9.70
C ALA A 33 -18.17 -3.37 9.11
N ASP A 34 -18.10 -3.49 7.78
CA ASP A 34 -17.29 -4.48 7.07
C ASP A 34 -15.78 -4.22 7.24
N VAL A 35 -15.38 -2.95 7.27
CA VAL A 35 -14.02 -2.48 7.54
C VAL A 35 -13.60 -2.86 8.96
N VAL A 36 -14.47 -2.65 9.94
CA VAL A 36 -14.24 -3.02 11.35
C VAL A 36 -14.22 -4.53 11.55
N ALA A 37 -15.06 -5.28 10.84
CA ALA A 37 -15.14 -6.74 10.96
C ALA A 37 -13.97 -7.48 10.30
N ASN A 38 -13.47 -6.99 9.16
CA ASN A 38 -12.42 -7.66 8.38
C ASN A 38 -11.01 -7.17 8.71
N CYS A 39 -10.82 -5.85 8.81
CA CYS A 39 -9.49 -5.26 8.90
C CYS A 39 -9.44 -4.03 9.83
N PRO A 40 -9.84 -4.17 11.12
CA PRO A 40 -9.94 -3.03 12.02
C PRO A 40 -8.58 -2.35 12.22
N ARG A 41 -7.50 -3.13 12.30
CA ARG A 41 -6.12 -2.66 12.40
C ARG A 41 -5.36 -3.04 11.14
N ARG A 42 -4.82 -2.07 10.42
CA ARG A 42 -4.19 -2.31 9.12
C ARG A 42 -2.85 -1.60 8.95
N ILE A 43 -1.95 -2.29 8.26
CA ILE A 43 -0.71 -1.76 7.72
C ILE A 43 -0.94 -1.41 6.26
N ILE A 44 -0.59 -0.18 5.89
CA ILE A 44 -0.60 0.32 4.52
C ILE A 44 0.85 0.29 4.00
N LEU A 45 1.08 -0.59 3.02
CA LEU A 45 2.39 -0.90 2.47
C LEU A 45 2.46 -0.47 1.00
N PRO A 46 3.23 0.58 0.67
CA PRO A 46 3.55 0.88 -0.72
C PRO A 46 4.59 -0.12 -1.25
N VAL A 47 4.46 -0.47 -2.53
CA VAL A 47 5.40 -1.33 -3.26
C VAL A 47 5.88 -0.58 -4.49
N ASN A 48 7.17 -0.70 -4.78
CA ASN A 48 7.86 0.05 -5.83
C ASN A 48 7.26 -0.09 -7.23
N ASP A 49 6.47 -1.14 -7.49
CA ASP A 49 5.77 -1.34 -8.76
C ASP A 49 4.48 -0.51 -8.88
N GLY A 50 4.27 0.48 -8.00
CA GLY A 50 3.12 1.37 -8.05
C GLY A 50 1.86 0.81 -7.37
N ARG A 51 1.97 -0.29 -6.63
CA ARG A 51 0.85 -0.83 -5.85
C ARG A 51 0.88 -0.37 -4.40
N LEU A 52 -0.32 -0.25 -3.81
CA LEU A 52 -0.53 -0.01 -2.39
C LEU A 52 -1.33 -1.17 -1.80
N PHE A 53 -0.77 -1.79 -0.78
CA PHE A 53 -1.35 -2.95 -0.10
C PHE A 53 -1.93 -2.52 1.24
N ALA A 54 -3.09 -3.07 1.59
CA ALA A 54 -3.64 -3.02 2.94
C ALA A 54 -3.60 -4.42 3.55
N ILE A 55 -2.92 -4.55 4.67
CA ILE A 55 -2.66 -5.82 5.35
C ILE A 55 -3.21 -5.73 6.77
N ASN A 56 -3.97 -6.73 7.21
CA ASN A 56 -4.43 -6.85 8.58
C ASN A 56 -3.21 -7.00 9.51
N ALA A 57 -3.08 -6.09 10.47
CA ALA A 57 -1.92 -6.00 11.35
C ALA A 57 -1.80 -7.20 12.30
N ASP A 58 -2.88 -7.96 12.49
CA ASP A 58 -2.98 -9.03 13.50
C ASP A 58 -2.64 -10.40 12.94
N ASN A 59 -2.99 -10.63 11.68
CA ASN A 59 -2.84 -11.95 11.04
C ASN A 59 -2.06 -11.92 9.73
N GLY A 60 -1.68 -10.74 9.21
CA GLY A 60 -0.90 -10.60 7.99
C GLY A 60 -1.66 -10.89 6.69
N GLN A 61 -2.98 -11.08 6.72
CA GLN A 61 -3.81 -11.28 5.54
C GLN A 61 -4.12 -9.95 4.84
N LEU A 62 -4.45 -10.00 3.56
CA LEU A 62 -4.93 -8.81 2.83
C LEU A 62 -6.29 -8.36 3.40
N CYS A 63 -6.45 -7.04 3.57
CA CYS A 63 -7.75 -6.46 3.91
C CYS A 63 -8.68 -6.55 2.69
N GLU A 64 -9.58 -7.52 2.63
CA GLU A 64 -10.43 -7.72 1.43
C GLU A 64 -11.38 -6.55 1.15
N SER A 65 -11.74 -5.78 2.18
CA SER A 65 -12.57 -4.57 2.06
C SER A 65 -11.82 -3.34 1.52
N PHE A 66 -10.52 -3.44 1.23
CA PHE A 66 -9.73 -2.34 0.67
C PHE A 66 -9.53 -2.47 -0.84
N ALA A 67 -9.96 -1.46 -1.61
CA ALA A 67 -9.76 -1.38 -3.06
C ALA A 67 -10.10 -2.70 -3.79
N ASN A 68 -9.18 -3.24 -4.59
CA ASN A 68 -9.34 -4.56 -5.20
C ASN A 68 -8.76 -5.64 -4.28
N LYS A 69 -9.56 -6.11 -3.32
CA LYS A 69 -9.24 -7.22 -2.40
C LYS A 69 -7.89 -7.05 -1.68
N GLY A 70 -7.64 -5.85 -1.15
CA GLY A 70 -6.44 -5.49 -0.41
C GLY A 70 -5.35 -4.81 -1.23
N ILE A 71 -5.55 -4.62 -2.54
CA ILE A 71 -4.54 -4.04 -3.43
C ILE A 71 -5.16 -2.88 -4.22
N LEU A 72 -4.51 -1.72 -4.18
CA LEU A 72 -4.79 -0.57 -5.01
C LEU A 72 -3.66 -0.37 -6.02
N ASN A 73 -4.02 -0.19 -7.29
CA ASN A 73 -3.06 0.22 -8.32
C ASN A 73 -3.03 1.76 -8.41
N LEU A 74 -1.93 2.38 -7.95
CA LEU A 74 -1.76 3.83 -7.94
C LEU A 74 -1.51 4.40 -9.35
N GLN A 75 -1.13 3.53 -10.30
CA GLN A 75 -0.89 3.93 -11.69
C GLN A 75 -2.17 3.98 -12.54
N THR A 76 -3.32 3.68 -11.94
CA THR A 76 -4.62 3.76 -12.63
C THR A 76 -4.85 5.19 -13.15
N ASN A 77 -5.17 5.32 -14.43
CA ASN A 77 -5.36 6.61 -15.13
C ASN A 77 -4.09 7.48 -15.23
N MET A 78 -2.89 6.93 -14.99
CA MET A 78 -1.64 7.64 -15.30
C MET A 78 -1.29 7.48 -16.79
N PRO A 79 -0.72 8.53 -17.42
CA PRO A 79 -0.31 8.47 -18.83
C PRO A 79 0.91 7.56 -19.07
N VAL A 80 1.71 7.29 -18.04
CA VAL A 80 2.91 6.44 -18.10
C VAL A 80 2.88 5.48 -16.92
N THR A 81 2.89 4.18 -17.23
CA THR A 81 2.86 3.09 -16.24
C THR A 81 4.06 2.13 -16.37
N THR A 82 5.04 2.49 -17.19
CA THR A 82 6.26 1.72 -17.38
C THR A 82 6.96 1.49 -16.03
N PRO A 83 7.47 0.26 -15.77
CA PRO A 83 8.25 -0.01 -14.57
C PRO A 83 9.36 1.02 -14.34
N GLY A 84 9.50 1.50 -13.10
CA GLY A 84 10.48 2.52 -12.71
C GLY A 84 10.03 3.98 -12.92
N MET A 85 8.91 4.24 -13.60
CA MET A 85 8.45 5.62 -13.81
C MET A 85 7.68 6.19 -12.61
N TYR A 86 7.15 5.33 -11.75
CA TYR A 86 6.51 5.73 -10.50
C TYR A 86 6.79 4.71 -9.40
N GLU A 87 7.61 5.11 -8.43
CA GLU A 87 8.13 4.28 -7.34
C GLU A 87 7.74 4.89 -5.98
N PRO A 88 6.61 4.47 -5.36
CA PRO A 88 6.22 4.92 -4.04
C PRO A 88 7.13 4.28 -2.98
N THR A 89 8.09 5.05 -2.46
CA THR A 89 9.17 4.54 -1.61
C THR A 89 9.09 5.02 -0.15
N SER A 90 8.20 5.97 0.16
CA SER A 90 7.94 6.47 1.51
C SER A 90 6.64 5.93 2.10
N PRO A 91 6.53 5.80 3.43
CA PRO A 91 5.25 5.52 4.07
C PRO A 91 4.23 6.62 3.72
N PRO A 92 2.97 6.25 3.37
CA PRO A 92 1.92 7.23 3.09
C PRO A 92 1.42 7.90 4.37
N ILE A 93 0.86 9.11 4.28
CA ILE A 93 0.09 9.68 5.39
C ILE A 93 -1.33 9.14 5.28
N VAL A 94 -1.85 8.55 6.36
CA VAL A 94 -3.18 7.93 6.39
C VAL A 94 -4.05 8.63 7.43
N THR A 95 -5.23 9.06 7.00
CA THR A 95 -6.31 9.55 7.87
C THR A 95 -7.51 8.61 7.78
N ASP A 96 -8.59 8.92 8.50
CA ASP A 96 -9.83 8.13 8.48
C ASP A 96 -10.53 8.12 7.11
N THR A 97 -10.23 9.10 6.25
CA THR A 97 -10.91 9.29 4.95
C THR A 97 -9.96 9.38 3.76
N THR A 98 -8.68 9.68 3.99
CA THR A 98 -7.75 10.02 2.91
C THR A 98 -6.38 9.37 3.13
N ILE A 99 -5.82 8.85 2.04
CA ILE A 99 -4.43 8.42 1.98
C ILE A 99 -3.68 9.39 1.06
N ILE A 100 -2.62 10.01 1.59
CA ILE A 100 -1.73 10.87 0.83
C ILE A 100 -0.43 10.11 0.60
N ILE A 101 -0.06 9.95 -0.67
CA ILE A 101 1.12 9.20 -1.07
C ILE A 101 1.93 9.98 -2.10
N ALA A 102 3.24 9.98 -1.90
CA ALA A 102 4.21 10.50 -2.85
C ALA A 102 4.96 9.34 -3.49
N GLY A 103 5.46 9.55 -4.70
CA GLY A 103 6.36 8.61 -5.38
C GLY A 103 7.58 9.34 -5.91
N ALA A 104 8.67 8.59 -6.05
CA ALA A 104 9.77 8.99 -6.91
C ALA A 104 9.42 8.61 -8.35
N GLY A 105 9.98 9.32 -9.32
CA GLY A 105 9.79 8.98 -10.73
C GLY A 105 11.05 9.30 -11.51
N ASN A 106 11.31 8.49 -12.51
CA ASN A 106 12.38 8.74 -13.46
C ASN A 106 11.92 9.77 -14.50
N ARG A 107 12.85 10.62 -14.96
CA ARG A 107 12.63 11.47 -16.13
C ARG A 107 12.80 10.67 -17.41
#